data_AF-A0A3E0NY01-F1
#
_entry.id   AF-A0A3E0NY01-F1
#
_cell.length_a   1.000
_cell.length_b   1.000
_cell.length_c   1.000
_cell.angle_alpha   90.00
_cell.angle_beta   90.00
_cell.angle_gamma   90.00
#
_symmetry.space_group_name_H-M   'P 1'
#
loop_
_entity.id
_entity.type
_entity.pdbx_description
1 polymer ?
#
loop_
_entity_poly.entity_id
_entity_poly.type
_entity_poly.pdbx_seq_one_letter_code
_entity_poly.pdbx_strand_id
1 'polypeptide(L)' 'MTFDTLRSVALFQGEDYERAYVPESARRVLKRWDERSRHFEVRESIGYG' A
#
# COMPACT_ATOMS: atom_id res chain seq x y z
N MET A 1 6.46 8.33 -4.36
CA MET A 1 5.32 8.50 -5.30
C MET A 1 4.07 8.66 -4.45
N THR A 2 3.25 9.68 -4.72
CA THR A 2 2.00 9.97 -4.00
C THR A 2 0.84 9.94 -4.98
N PHE A 3 -0.34 9.57 -4.49
CA PHE A 3 -1.57 9.54 -5.28
C PHE A 3 -2.63 10.39 -4.58
N ASP A 4 -3.40 11.14 -5.36
CA ASP A 4 -4.46 12.01 -4.81
C ASP A 4 -5.72 11.23 -4.44
N THR A 5 -5.96 10.07 -5.07
CA THR A 5 -7.16 9.24 -4.84
C THR A 5 -6.86 7.74 -4.91
N LEU A 6 -7.69 6.93 -4.24
CA LEU A 6 -7.64 5.47 -4.37
C LEU A 6 -7.92 4.99 -5.80
N ARG A 7 -8.73 5.72 -6.57
CA ARG A 7 -8.97 5.40 -7.98
C ARG A 7 -7.67 5.45 -8.79
N SER A 8 -6.81 6.42 -8.53
CA SER A 8 -5.50 6.51 -9.18
C SER A 8 -4.60 5.32 -8.83
N VAL A 9 -4.70 4.80 -7.60
CA VAL A 9 -4.00 3.58 -7.18
C VAL A 9 -4.53 2.36 -7.93
N ALA A 10 -5.85 2.21 -8.04
CA ALA A 10 -6.48 1.11 -8.78
C ALA A 10 -6.13 1.13 -10.27
N LEU A 11 -6.07 2.30 -10.91
CA LEU A 11 -5.64 2.41 -12.30
C LEU A 11 -4.16 2.03 -12.51
N PHE A 12 -3.32 2.27 -11.50
CA PHE A 12 -1.90 1.94 -11.56
C PHE A 12 -1.61 0.46 -11.27
N GLN A 13 -2.22 -0.09 -10.22
CA GLN A 13 -1.95 -1.45 -9.75
C GLN A 13 -2.84 -2.48 -10.46
N GLY A 14 -4.11 -2.14 -10.70
CA GLY A 14 -5.17 -3.02 -11.16
C GLY A 14 -6.38 -2.99 -10.24
N GLU A 15 -7.45 -3.68 -10.63
CA GLU A 15 -8.71 -3.71 -9.85
C GLU A 15 -8.53 -4.30 -8.45
N ASP A 16 -7.59 -5.23 -8.28
CA ASP A 16 -7.28 -5.87 -7.00
C ASP A 16 -6.14 -5.15 -6.25
N TYR A 17 -6.13 -3.81 -6.28
CA TYR A 17 -5.06 -2.96 -5.73
C TYR A 17 -4.80 -3.15 -4.23
N GLU A 18 -5.76 -3.70 -3.51
CA GLU A 18 -5.60 -4.07 -2.11
C GLU A 18 -4.78 -5.34 -1.91
N ARG A 19 -4.59 -6.20 -2.91
CA ARG A 19 -3.77 -7.41 -2.75
C ARG A 19 -2.29 -7.06 -2.67
N ALA A 20 -1.66 -7.46 -1.57
CA ALA A 20 -0.24 -7.21 -1.36
C ALA A 20 0.61 -8.19 -2.21
N TYR A 21 1.51 -7.64 -3.03
CA TYR A 21 2.39 -8.41 -3.91
C TYR A 21 3.52 -9.18 -3.18
N VAL A 22 3.55 -9.24 -1.85
CA VAL A 22 4.70 -9.74 -1.07
C VAL A 22 5.25 -11.06 -1.64
N PRO A 23 6.44 -11.08 -2.27
CA PRO A 23 6.98 -12.28 -2.91
C PRO A 23 7.30 -13.36 -1.88
N GLU A 24 7.24 -14.64 -2.26
CA GLU A 24 7.49 -15.75 -1.34
C GLU A 24 8.84 -15.66 -0.63
N SER A 25 9.88 -15.24 -1.34
CA SER A 25 11.21 -15.02 -0.76
C SER A 25 11.19 -13.99 0.37
N ALA A 26 10.42 -12.91 0.21
CA ALA A 26 10.24 -11.88 1.23
C ALA A 26 9.38 -12.38 2.40
N ARG A 27 8.33 -13.16 2.13
CA ARG A 27 7.47 -13.74 3.18
C ARG A 27 8.25 -14.57 4.19
N ARG A 28 9.33 -15.23 3.77
CA ARG A 28 10.18 -16.05 4.65
C ARG A 28 10.97 -15.25 5.69
N VAL A 29 11.27 -13.98 5.41
CA VAL A 29 12.13 -13.14 6.27
C VAL A 29 11.37 -12.07 7.02
N LEU A 30 10.16 -11.72 6.58
CA LEU A 30 9.31 -10.74 7.25
C LEU A 30 8.70 -11.33 8.52
N LYS A 31 8.86 -10.62 9.65
CA LYS A 31 8.18 -10.97 10.92
C LYS A 31 6.66 -10.95 10.80
N ARG A 32 6.13 -10.07 9.95
CA ARG A 32 4.70 -9.93 9.65
C ARG A 32 4.51 -9.34 8.27
N TRP A 33 3.53 -9.88 7.55
CA TRP A 33 2.94 -9.30 6.35
C TRP A 33 1.45 -9.64 6.36
N ASP A 34 0.63 -8.76 5.79
CA ASP A 34 -0.80 -9.00 5.61
C ASP A 34 -1.03 -9.23 4.10
N GLU A 35 -1.96 -10.12 3.75
CA GLU A 35 -2.30 -10.42 2.34
C GLU A 35 -3.00 -9.25 1.64
N ARG A 36 -3.62 -8.37 2.43
CA ARG A 36 -4.34 -7.18 1.97
C ARG A 36 -3.72 -5.91 2.56
N SER A 37 -3.44 -4.94 1.69
CA SER A 37 -3.06 -3.58 2.03
C SER A 37 -4.23 -2.86 2.69
N ARG A 38 -3.98 -2.24 3.85
CA ARG A 38 -4.96 -1.36 4.52
C ARG A 38 -4.76 0.07 4.04
N HIS A 39 -5.85 0.72 3.67
CA HIS A 39 -5.88 2.12 3.29
C HIS A 39 -6.32 2.98 4.47
N PHE A 40 -5.59 4.06 4.74
CA PHE A 40 -5.87 4.97 5.84
C PHE A 40 -6.03 6.40 5.32
N GLU A 41 -6.87 7.16 6.00
CA GLU A 41 -6.98 8.59 5.81
C GLU A 41 -5.91 9.31 6.64
N VAL A 42 -5.16 10.21 6.01
CA VAL A 42 -4.18 11.03 6.71
C VAL A 42 -4.91 12.10 7.51
N ARG A 43 -4.75 12.08 8.84
CA ARG A 43 -5.37 13.06 9.74
C ARG A 43 -4.49 14.29 9.95
N GLU A 44 -3.19 14.07 10.11
CA GLU A 44 -2.18 15.11 10.30
C GLU A 44 -0.89 14.71 9.59
N SER A 45 -0.18 15.69 9.02
CA SER A 45 1.11 15.50 8.37
C SER A 45 2.05 16.63 8.77
N ILE A 46 3.23 16.28 9.30
CA ILE A 46 4.26 17.26 9.68
C ILE A 46 5.18 17.46 8.49
N GLY A 47 5.13 18.65 7.88
CA GLY A 47 6.06 19.05 6.83
C GLY A 47 7.38 19.53 7.44
N TYR A 48 8.48 18.83 7.17
CA TYR A 48 9.81 19.36 7.43
C TYR A 48 10.21 20.19 6.20
N GLY A 49 10.08 21.50 6.31
CA GLY A 49 10.52 22.47 5.30
C GLY A 49 12.03 22.70 5.35
#